data_AF-A0A645AXU2-F1
#
_entry.id   AF-A0A645AXU2-F1
#
_cell.length_a   1.000
_cell.length_b   1.000
_cell.length_c   1.000
_cell.angle_alpha   90.00
_cell.angle_beta   90.00
_cell.angle_gamma   90.00
#
_symmetry.space_group_name_H-M   'P 1'
#
loop_
_entity.id
_entity.type
_entity.pdbx_description
1 polymer ?
#
loop_
_entity_poly.entity_id
_entity_poly.type
_entity_poly.pdbx_seq_one_letter_code
_entity_poly.pdbx_strand_id
1 'polypeptide(L)'
;MLYGLTATWLAPKKKSTVLFHTLALIFAVWVLVSSMRAGGDLWDNPRYRYMLLPFMSILIAWACVRFRETKSPWFWRWLAVEAVFLLFFGNFYLNRFVVGVGTQLPFNTMVLLILALSLLILAGGLVFDLVKRKQSQPKA
;
A
#
# COMPACT_ATOMS: atom_id res chain seq x y z
N MET A 1 -2.78 1.20 -5.46
CA MET A 1 -1.86 2.33 -5.79
C MET A 1 -0.41 2.04 -5.43
N LEU A 2 -0.10 1.65 -4.19
CA LEU A 2 1.29 1.50 -3.70
C LEU A 2 2.11 0.45 -4.48
N TYR A 3 1.51 -0.71 -4.78
CA TYR A 3 2.14 -1.70 -5.66
C TYR A 3 2.47 -1.13 -7.05
N GLY A 4 1.56 -0.36 -7.64
CA GLY A 4 1.74 0.25 -8.97
C GLY A 4 2.91 1.24 -9.04
N LEU A 5 3.22 1.92 -7.94
CA LEU A 5 4.39 2.81 -7.81
C LEU A 5 5.70 2.02 -7.66
N THR A 6 5.69 0.90 -6.95
CA THR A 6 6.89 0.05 -6.76
C THR A 6 7.18 -0.86 -7.95
N ALA A 7 6.16 -1.34 -8.65
CA ALA A 7 6.28 -2.29 -9.76
C ALA A 7 6.94 -1.71 -11.02
N THR A 8 6.96 -0.38 -11.12
CA THR A 8 7.49 0.38 -12.24
C THR A 8 8.90 0.90 -12.00
N TRP A 9 9.32 1.00 -10.75
CA TRP A 9 10.69 1.35 -10.39
C TRP A 9 11.69 0.28 -10.86
N LEU A 10 11.22 -0.94 -11.10
CA LEU A 10 11.99 -2.06 -11.67
C LEU A 10 11.76 -2.29 -13.18
N ALA A 11 10.86 -1.55 -13.84
CA ALA A 11 10.48 -1.80 -15.23
C ALA A 11 11.02 -0.74 -16.21
N PRO A 12 11.34 -1.10 -17.46
CA PRO A 12 11.80 -0.14 -18.47
C PRO A 12 10.73 0.94 -18.73
N LYS A 13 11.15 2.21 -18.77
CA LYS A 13 10.27 3.38 -18.88
C LYS A 13 9.53 3.40 -20.22
N LYS A 14 8.26 2.97 -20.25
CA LYS A 14 7.32 3.24 -21.36
C LYS A 14 6.52 4.52 -21.06
N LYS A 15 6.15 5.28 -22.10
CA LYS A 15 5.37 6.53 -21.98
C LYS A 15 4.06 6.36 -21.19
N SER A 16 3.37 5.24 -21.33
CA SER A 16 2.12 4.95 -20.59
C SER A 16 2.36 4.82 -19.09
N THR A 17 3.55 4.40 -18.67
CA THR A 17 3.91 4.25 -17.26
C THR A 17 3.95 5.60 -16.55
N VAL A 18 4.42 6.67 -17.22
CA VAL A 18 4.49 8.02 -16.64
C VAL A 18 3.10 8.54 -16.28
N LEU A 19 2.11 8.38 -17.16
CA LEU A 19 0.73 8.82 -16.95
C LEU A 19 0.14 8.28 -15.63
N PHE A 20 0.33 6.98 -15.35
CA PHE A 20 -0.20 6.36 -14.14
C PHE A 20 0.52 6.83 -12.86
N HIS A 21 1.81 7.20 -12.94
CA HIS A 21 2.51 7.81 -11.80
C HIS A 21 2.01 9.23 -11.54
N THR A 22 1.83 10.02 -12.60
CA THR A 22 1.31 11.38 -12.48
C THR A 22 -0.10 11.35 -11.89
N LEU A 23 -0.96 10.43 -12.35
CA LEU A 23 -2.28 10.21 -11.77
C LEU A 23 -2.20 9.79 -10.30
N ALA A 24 -1.33 8.84 -9.94
CA ALA A 24 -1.16 8.43 -8.55
C ALA A 24 -0.64 9.58 -7.66
N LEU A 25 0.26 10.41 -8.17
CA LEU A 25 0.79 11.58 -7.47
C LEU A 25 -0.29 12.65 -7.29
N ILE A 26 -1.04 12.99 -8.35
CA ILE A 26 -2.17 13.91 -8.28
C ILE A 26 -3.16 13.44 -7.21
N PHE A 27 -3.44 12.14 -7.17
CA PHE A 27 -4.27 11.54 -6.14
C PHE A 27 -3.71 11.69 -4.74
N ALA A 28 -2.43 11.38 -4.53
CA ALA A 28 -1.80 11.53 -3.23
C ALA A 28 -1.81 12.99 -2.75
N VAL A 29 -1.50 13.93 -3.65
CA VAL A 29 -1.58 15.37 -3.38
C VAL A 29 -3.01 15.79 -3.06
N TRP A 30 -3.98 15.32 -3.84
CA TRP A 30 -5.40 15.61 -3.60
C TRP A 30 -5.88 15.11 -2.24
N VAL A 31 -5.46 13.90 -1.84
CA VAL A 31 -5.74 13.34 -0.50
C VAL A 31 -5.15 14.24 0.57
N LEU A 32 -3.86 14.61 0.47
CA LEU A 32 -3.20 15.46 1.46
C LEU A 32 -3.87 16.83 1.58
N VAL A 33 -4.12 17.50 0.44
CA VAL A 33 -4.79 18.81 0.40
C VAL A 33 -6.20 18.72 1.00
N SER A 34 -6.95 17.68 0.65
CA SER A 34 -8.30 17.47 1.17
C SER A 34 -8.29 17.21 2.68
N SER A 35 -7.38 16.36 3.17
CA SER A 35 -7.21 16.09 4.61
C SER A 35 -6.82 17.35 5.39
N MET A 36 -5.90 18.17 4.87
CA MET A 36 -5.51 19.43 5.49
C MET A 36 -6.65 20.45 5.55
N ARG A 37 -7.46 20.55 4.49
CA ARG A 37 -8.55 21.54 4.41
C ARG A 37 -9.78 21.15 5.24
N ALA A 38 -9.96 19.85 5.48
CA ALA A 38 -11.12 19.28 6.16
C ALA A 38 -10.88 18.94 7.65
N GLY A 39 -9.68 19.22 8.18
CA GLY A 39 -9.29 18.74 9.51
C GLY A 39 -9.24 17.21 9.61
N GLY A 40 -9.09 16.51 8.48
CA GLY A 40 -9.10 15.05 8.38
C GLY A 40 -10.48 14.38 8.37
N ASP A 41 -11.54 15.06 8.84
CA ASP A 41 -12.84 14.44 9.13
C ASP A 41 -13.78 14.41 7.89
N LEU A 42 -13.84 15.48 7.09
CA LEU A 42 -14.75 15.51 5.92
C LEU A 42 -14.34 14.59 4.76
N TRP A 43 -13.15 13.96 4.81
CA TRP A 43 -12.76 12.94 3.84
C TRP A 43 -13.61 11.66 3.97
N ASP A 44 -14.24 11.44 5.13
CA ASP A 44 -15.13 10.29 5.34
C ASP A 44 -16.50 10.48 4.65
N ASN A 45 -16.82 11.69 4.17
CA ASN A 45 -18.11 11.94 3.53
C ASN A 45 -18.22 11.17 2.20
N PRO A 46 -19.20 10.25 2.05
CA PRO A 46 -19.35 9.40 0.88
C PRO A 46 -19.35 10.18 -0.44
N ARG A 47 -19.92 11.39 -0.42
CA ARG A 47 -20.02 12.29 -1.59
C ARG A 47 -18.66 12.54 -2.25
N TYR A 48 -17.59 12.73 -1.48
CA TYR A 48 -16.27 13.01 -2.04
C TYR A 48 -15.54 11.74 -2.50
N ARG A 49 -15.82 10.59 -1.87
CA ARG A 49 -15.24 9.30 -2.25
C ARG A 49 -15.73 8.83 -3.61
N TYR A 50 -17.03 8.94 -3.88
CA TYR A 50 -17.62 8.50 -5.15
C TYR A 50 -17.06 9.24 -6.36
N MET A 51 -16.72 10.52 -6.21
CA MET A 51 -16.21 11.35 -7.31
C MET A 51 -14.84 10.88 -7.83
N LEU A 52 -14.06 10.22 -6.98
CA LEU A 52 -12.72 9.75 -7.30
C LEU A 52 -12.67 8.28 -7.72
N LEU A 53 -13.75 7.52 -7.50
CA LEU A 53 -13.81 6.08 -7.81
C LEU A 53 -13.46 5.74 -9.27
N PRO A 54 -13.92 6.48 -10.30
CA PRO A 54 -13.60 6.14 -11.69
C PRO A 54 -12.09 6.18 -11.98
N PHE A 55 -11.37 7.12 -11.38
CA PHE A 55 -9.92 7.22 -11.57
C PHE A 55 -9.17 6.17 -10.74
N MET A 56 -9.66 5.87 -9.52
CA MET A 56 -9.11 4.80 -8.70
C MET A 56 -9.30 3.43 -9.36
N SER A 57 -10.46 3.18 -9.98
CA SER A 57 -10.75 1.91 -10.65
C SER A 57 -9.85 1.70 -11.88
N ILE A 58 -9.56 2.75 -12.65
CA ILE A 58 -8.59 2.70 -13.76
C ILE A 58 -7.19 2.33 -13.25
N LEU A 59 -6.73 2.93 -12.14
CA LEU A 59 -5.44 2.62 -11.54
C LEU A 59 -5.37 1.19 -10.98
N ILE A 60 -6.45 0.71 -10.36
CA ILE A 60 -6.57 -0.67 -9.86
C ILE A 60 -6.55 -1.65 -11.03
N ALA A 61 -7.35 -1.41 -12.07
CA ALA A 61 -7.40 -2.25 -13.26
C ALA A 61 -6.02 -2.37 -13.92
N TRP A 62 -5.31 -1.24 -14.08
CA TRP A 62 -3.95 -1.23 -14.61
C TRP A 62 -2.97 -2.02 -13.73
N ALA A 63 -3.03 -1.84 -12.40
CA ALA A 63 -2.20 -2.59 -11.47
C ALA A 63 -2.46 -4.10 -11.53
N CYS A 64 -3.72 -4.52 -11.68
CA CYS A 64 -4.11 -5.91 -11.84
C CYS A 64 -3.58 -6.52 -13.14
N VAL A 65 -3.72 -5.82 -14.27
CA VAL A 65 -3.13 -6.26 -15.56
C VAL A 65 -1.62 -6.42 -15.40
N ARG A 66 -0.95 -5.45 -14.79
CA ARG A 66 0.50 -5.50 -14.60
C ARG A 66 0.94 -6.64 -13.68
N PHE A 67 0.17 -6.93 -12.63
CA PHE A 67 0.42 -8.09 -11.77
C PHE A 67 0.30 -9.41 -12.54
N ARG A 68 -0.72 -9.56 -13.39
CA ARG A 68 -0.89 -10.77 -14.23
C ARG A 68 0.27 -10.98 -15.19
N GLU A 69 0.78 -9.90 -15.80
CA GLU A 69 1.92 -9.95 -16.73
C GLU A 69 3.26 -10.26 -16.05
N THR A 70 3.52 -9.63 -14.90
CA THR A 70 4.85 -9.68 -14.25
C THR A 70 4.96 -10.75 -13.18
N LYS A 71 3.84 -11.25 -12.65
CA LYS A 71 3.76 -12.13 -11.47
C LYS A 71 4.71 -11.70 -10.35
N SER A 72 4.85 -10.39 -10.16
CA SER A 72 5.85 -9.85 -9.25
C SER A 72 5.55 -10.24 -7.80
N PRO A 73 6.53 -10.77 -7.05
CA PRO A 73 6.34 -11.11 -5.63
C PRO A 73 6.06 -9.88 -4.77
N TRP A 74 6.35 -8.66 -5.26
CA TRP A 74 6.07 -7.40 -4.57
C TRP A 74 4.59 -7.14 -4.30
N PHE A 75 3.69 -7.69 -5.12
CA PHE A 75 2.26 -7.57 -4.87
C PHE A 75 1.87 -8.26 -3.56
N TRP A 76 2.36 -9.48 -3.36
CA TRP A 76 2.11 -10.25 -2.14
C TRP A 76 2.72 -9.62 -0.90
N ARG A 77 3.88 -8.96 -1.03
CA ARG A 77 4.50 -8.20 0.07
C ARG A 77 3.64 -7.01 0.50
N TRP A 78 3.11 -6.25 -0.46
CA TRP A 78 2.17 -5.15 -0.17
C TRP A 78 0.86 -5.68 0.42
N LEU A 79 0.35 -6.81 -0.09
CA LEU A 79 -0.85 -7.44 0.48
C LEU A 79 -0.62 -7.92 1.92
N ALA A 80 0.58 -8.41 2.25
CA ALA A 80 0.94 -8.79 3.61
C ALA A 80 0.99 -7.57 4.54
N VAL A 81 1.52 -6.43 4.08
CA VAL A 81 1.50 -5.16 4.83
C VAL A 81 0.06 -4.73 5.13
N GLU A 82 -0.82 -4.78 4.12
CA GLU A 82 -2.24 -4.47 4.28
C GLU A 82 -2.91 -5.43 5.28
N ALA A 83 -2.62 -6.72 5.18
CA ALA A 83 -3.15 -7.72 6.11
C ALA A 83 -2.70 -7.47 7.56
N VAL A 84 -1.42 -7.12 7.78
CA VAL A 84 -0.93 -6.72 9.10
C VAL A 84 -1.73 -5.53 9.62
N PHE A 85 -1.86 -4.47 8.81
CA PHE A 85 -2.64 -3.30 9.19
C PHE A 85 -4.09 -3.66 9.57
N LEU A 86 -4.79 -4.43 8.74
CA LEU A 86 -6.17 -4.85 8.95
C LEU A 86 -6.35 -5.73 10.19
N LEU A 87 -5.40 -6.63 10.48
CA LEU A 87 -5.46 -7.50 11.65
C LEU A 87 -5.34 -6.71 12.96
N PHE A 88 -4.39 -5.79 13.04
CA PHE A 88 -4.20 -4.96 14.23
C PHE A 88 -5.38 -3.99 14.44
N PHE A 89 -5.80 -3.27 13.39
CA PHE A 89 -6.96 -2.37 13.50
C PHE A 89 -8.27 -3.13 13.71
N GLY A 90 -8.43 -4.30 13.09
CA GLY A 90 -9.56 -5.19 13.33
C GLY A 90 -9.62 -5.61 14.80
N ASN A 91 -8.50 -6.04 15.39
CA ASN A 91 -8.43 -6.37 16.81
C ASN A 91 -8.73 -5.16 17.71
N PHE A 92 -8.23 -3.97 17.36
CA PHE A 92 -8.51 -2.74 18.09
C PHE A 92 -10.01 -2.39 18.11
N TYR A 93 -10.66 -2.47 16.95
CA TYR A 93 -12.08 -2.19 16.83
C TYR A 93 -12.94 -3.27 17.50
N LEU A 94 -12.55 -4.54 17.41
CA LEU A 94 -13.23 -5.63 18.11
C LEU A 94 -13.18 -5.43 19.62
N ASN A 95 -12.01 -5.14 20.19
CA ASN A 95 -11.88 -4.83 21.62
C ASN A 95 -12.70 -3.60 22.06
N ARG A 96 -12.92 -2.65 21.15
CA ARG A 96 -13.66 -1.42 21.45
C ARG A 96 -15.17 -1.65 21.49
N PHE A 97 -15.70 -2.51 20.64
CA PHE A 97 -17.14 -2.73 20.50
C PHE A 97 -17.64 -4.04 21.11
N VAL A 98 -16.76 -5.01 21.34
CA VAL A 98 -17.10 -6.32 21.89
C VAL A 98 -16.37 -6.52 23.21
N VAL A 99 -17.13 -6.53 24.31
CA VAL A 99 -16.59 -6.72 25.66
C VAL A 99 -15.99 -8.14 25.77
N GLY A 100 -14.70 -8.21 26.09
CA GLY A 100 -14.00 -9.47 26.39
C GLY A 100 -13.36 -10.21 25.21
N VAL A 101 -13.29 -9.61 24.02
CA VAL A 101 -12.66 -10.24 22.84
C VAL A 101 -11.35 -9.54 22.48
N GLY A 102 -10.24 -10.20 22.83
CA GLY A 102 -8.89 -9.83 22.39
C GLY A 102 -8.00 -9.20 23.48
N THR A 103 -6.77 -8.87 23.10
CA THR A 103 -5.82 -8.14 23.93
C THR A 103 -5.92 -6.64 23.64
N GLN A 104 -6.10 -5.83 24.68
CA GLN A 104 -6.09 -4.38 24.53
C GLN A 104 -4.65 -3.89 24.42
N LEU A 105 -4.21 -3.69 23.18
CA LEU A 105 -2.94 -3.03 22.91
C LEU A 105 -3.11 -1.52 23.04
N PRO A 106 -2.21 -0.82 23.75
CA PRO A 106 -2.16 0.63 23.70
C PRO A 106 -2.03 1.10 22.25
N PHE A 107 -2.78 2.13 21.86
CA PHE A 107 -2.82 2.62 20.48
C PHE A 107 -1.42 2.89 19.90
N ASN A 108 -0.55 3.54 20.69
CA ASN A 108 0.82 3.85 20.27
C ASN A 108 1.65 2.58 20.01
N THR A 109 1.51 1.57 20.87
CA THR A 109 2.20 0.28 20.72
C THR A 109 1.72 -0.45 19.46
N MET A 110 0.41 -0.44 19.20
CA MET A 110 -0.15 -1.03 17.99
C MET A 110 0.41 -0.36 16.73
N VAL A 111 0.42 0.98 16.66
CA VAL A 111 0.97 1.71 15.52
C VAL A 111 2.44 1.40 15.31
N LEU A 112 3.23 1.35 16.40
CA LEU A 112 4.65 1.00 16.33
C LEU A 112 4.86 -0.43 15.82
N LEU A 113 4.06 -1.40 16.25
CA LEU A 113 4.12 -2.79 15.78
C LEU A 113 3.75 -2.90 14.29
N ILE A 114 2.69 -2.22 13.85
CA ILE A 114 2.30 -2.18 12.43
C ILE A 114 3.47 -1.63 11.60
N LEU A 115 4.05 -0.50 12.00
CA LEU A 115 5.17 0.11 11.30
C LEU A 115 6.40 -0.79 11.27
N ALA A 116 6.77 -1.38 12.41
CA ALA A 116 7.91 -2.29 12.51
C ALA A 116 7.74 -3.53 11.64
N LEU A 117 6.58 -4.20 11.70
CA LEU A 117 6.29 -5.38 10.88
C LEU A 117 6.21 -5.04 9.40
N SER A 118 5.61 -3.91 9.04
CA SER A 118 5.54 -3.45 7.66
C SER A 118 6.93 -3.18 7.09
N LEU A 119 7.79 -2.50 7.87
CA LEU A 119 9.19 -2.27 7.52
C LEU A 119 9.94 -3.59 7.36
N LEU A 120 9.75 -4.55 8.26
CA LEU A 120 10.41 -5.85 8.19
C LEU A 120 10.01 -6.61 6.92
N ILE A 121 8.72 -6.63 6.57
CA ILE A 121 8.22 -7.27 5.34
C ILE A 121 8.83 -6.63 4.09
N LEU A 122 8.86 -5.30 4.02
CA LEU A 122 9.36 -4.58 2.85
C LEU A 122 10.89 -4.64 2.74
N ALA A 123 11.61 -4.42 3.85
CA ALA A 123 13.07 -4.47 3.91
C ALA A 123 13.58 -5.90 3.69
N GLY A 124 12.95 -6.90 4.31
CA GLY A 124 13.27 -8.31 4.07
C GLY A 124 13.04 -8.70 2.60
N GLY A 125 11.97 -8.19 2.00
CA GLY A 125 11.72 -8.34 0.57
C GLY A 125 12.82 -7.73 -0.32
N LEU A 126 13.28 -6.52 0.00
CA LEU A 126 14.38 -5.86 -0.72
C LEU A 126 15.69 -6.65 -0.62
N VAL A 127 16.07 -7.03 0.60
CA VAL A 127 17.31 -7.78 0.86
C VAL A 127 17.28 -9.10 0.10
N PHE A 128 16.15 -9.83 0.13
CA PHE A 128 16.01 -11.09 -0.59
C PHE A 128 16.16 -10.92 -2.11
N ASP A 129 15.57 -9.86 -2.68
CA ASP A 129 15.70 -9.58 -4.12
C ASP A 129 17.12 -9.17 -4.51
N LEU A 130 17.82 -8.42 -3.65
CA LEU A 130 19.22 -8.04 -3.86
C LEU A 130 20.16 -9.25 -3.82
N VAL A 131 19.97 -10.14 -2.84
CA VAL A 131 20.75 -11.38 -2.70
C VAL A 131 20.53 -12.29 -3.91
N LYS A 132 19.27 -12.48 -4.33
CA LYS A 132 18.92 -13.33 -5.47
C LYS A 132 19.45 -12.78 -6.80
N ARG A 133 19.44 -11.45 -6.99
CA ARG A 133 20.06 -10.79 -8.15
C ARG A 133 21.58 -11.00 -8.18
N LYS A 134 22.25 -10.92 -7.03
CA LYS A 134 23.70 -11.15 -6.92
C LYS A 134 24.09 -12.60 -7.21
N GLN A 135 23.24 -13.57 -6.87
CA GLN A 135 23.44 -14.99 -7.20
C GLN A 135 23.19 -15.33 -8.67
N SER A 136 22.39 -14.53 -9.37
CA SER A 136 21.99 -14.78 -10.76
C SER A 136 22.91 -14.10 -11.79
N GLN A 137 23.86 -13.26 -11.36
CA GLN A 137 24.92 -12.77 -12.24
C GLN A 137 26.06 -13.78 -12.26
N PRO A 138 26.42 -14.33 -13.43
CA PRO A 138 27.59 -15.19 -13.53
C PRO A 138 28.82 -14.36 -13.15
N LYS A 139 29.67 -14.90 -12.28
CA LYS A 139 31.01 -14.33 -12.04
C LYS A 139 31.72 -14.29 -13.39
N ALA A 140 32.00 -13.09 -13.88
CA ALA A 140 32.92 -12.87 -15.00
C ALA A 140 34.34 -13.27 -14.60
#